data_AF-A0A956N0I8-F1
#
_entry.id   AF-A0A956N0I8-F1
#
_cell.length_a   1.000
_cell.length_b   1.000
_cell.length_c   1.000
_cell.angle_alpha   90.00
_cell.angle_beta   90.00
_cell.angle_gamma   90.00
#
_symmetry.space_group_name_H-M   'P 1'
#
loop_
_entity.id
_entity.type
_entity.pdbx_description
1 polymer ?
#
loop_
_entity_poly.entity_id
_entity_poly.type
_entity_poly.pdbx_seq_one_letter_code
_entity_poly.pdbx_strand_id
1 'polypeptide(L)'
;IISYNYGAKNIDRVKKTFKYTVLATLSYTFFMCLILMIAPEMVVKIFNNDPSLLEITSWSIKIYFAGIFIFGIQAACQSTFLALGQAKISLFLALLRKIILLVPLIFILPIIMEEKLFAVLLAEPVADVTAVLITSICFTVFYKKTLNVMDKNENKFVENEKPSIN
;
A
#
# COMPACT_ATOMS: atom_id res chain seq x y z
N ILE A 1 15.40 -9.63 4.54
CA ILE A 1 15.37 -9.60 6.03
C ILE A 1 14.09 -10.25 6.57
N ILE A 2 12.89 -9.80 6.18
CA ILE A 2 11.63 -10.44 6.61
C ILE A 2 11.56 -11.91 6.15
N SER A 3 11.84 -12.19 4.87
CA SER A 3 11.83 -13.53 4.29
C SER A 3 12.78 -14.51 4.99
N TYR A 4 13.97 -14.04 5.35
CA TYR A 4 14.99 -14.85 6.06
C TYR A 4 14.55 -15.20 7.49
N ASN A 5 14.05 -14.22 8.26
CA ASN A 5 13.54 -14.48 9.62
C ASN A 5 12.27 -15.35 9.60
N TYR A 6 11.46 -15.23 8.56
CA TYR A 6 10.29 -16.08 8.34
C TYR A 6 10.72 -17.55 8.07
N GLY A 7 11.75 -17.77 7.25
CA GLY A 7 12.33 -19.09 7.04
C GLY A 7 12.97 -19.69 8.30
N ALA A 8 13.51 -18.86 9.19
CA ALA A 8 14.09 -19.26 10.47
C ALA A 8 13.08 -19.42 11.62
N LYS A 9 11.76 -19.32 11.36
CA LYS A 9 10.66 -19.42 12.35
C LYS A 9 10.73 -18.43 13.52
N ASN A 10 11.51 -17.35 13.44
CA ASN A 10 11.64 -16.38 14.52
C ASN A 10 10.55 -15.30 14.43
N ILE A 11 9.40 -15.57 15.04
CA ILE A 11 8.17 -14.77 14.88
C ILE A 11 8.30 -13.36 15.43
N ASP A 12 9.01 -13.18 16.54
CA ASP A 12 9.23 -11.86 17.15
C ASP A 12 10.04 -10.95 16.24
N ARG A 13 11.05 -11.49 15.55
CA ARG A 13 11.81 -10.72 14.56
C ARG A 13 10.98 -10.39 13.32
N VAL A 14 10.08 -11.27 12.90
CA VAL A 14 9.16 -10.98 11.78
C VAL A 14 8.23 -9.80 12.15
N LYS A 15 7.63 -9.80 13.35
CA LYS A 15 6.77 -8.70 13.83
C LYS A 15 7.53 -7.37 13.92
N LYS A 16 8.76 -7.38 14.47
CA LYS A 16 9.61 -6.18 14.56
C LYS A 16 9.97 -5.64 13.18
N THR A 17 10.43 -6.52 12.28
CA THR A 17 10.84 -6.11 10.94
C THR A 17 9.66 -5.57 10.14
N PHE A 18 8.46 -6.16 10.28
CA PHE A 18 7.24 -5.63 9.69
C PHE A 18 6.93 -4.20 10.16
N LYS A 19 7.00 -3.94 11.48
CA LYS A 19 6.81 -2.58 12.03
C LYS A 19 7.82 -1.59 11.44
N TYR A 20 9.09 -1.98 11.30
CA TYR A 20 10.10 -1.13 10.67
C TYR A 20 9.79 -0.86 9.20
N THR A 21 9.34 -1.86 8.45
CA THR A 21 8.95 -1.68 7.04
C THR A 21 7.79 -0.70 6.90
N VAL A 22 6.76 -0.82 7.75
CA VAL A 22 5.63 0.12 7.76
C VAL A 22 6.08 1.53 8.16
N LEU A 23 6.92 1.67 9.19
CA LEU A 23 7.41 2.98 9.63
C LEU A 23 8.31 3.65 8.59
N ALA A 24 9.19 2.89 7.93
CA ALA A 24 10.07 3.38 6.88
C ALA A 24 9.29 3.85 5.65
N THR A 25 8.28 3.08 5.22
CA THR A 25 7.43 3.45 4.08
C THR A 25 6.52 4.63 4.39
N LEU A 26 5.93 4.68 5.59
CA LEU A 26 5.12 5.83 6.03
C LEU A 26 5.95 7.11 6.17
N SER A 27 7.14 7.03 6.77
CA SER A 27 8.01 8.21 6.87
C SER A 27 8.43 8.70 5.49
N TYR A 28 8.79 7.79 4.58
CA TYR A 28 9.12 8.14 3.20
C TYR A 28 7.96 8.83 2.47
N THR A 29 6.75 8.27 2.50
CA THR A 29 5.59 8.90 1.85
C THR A 29 5.18 10.21 2.52
N PHE A 30 5.34 10.32 3.84
CA PHE A 30 5.11 11.55 4.58
C PHE A 30 6.09 12.67 4.18
N PHE A 31 7.40 12.39 4.11
CA PHE A 31 8.39 13.37 3.66
C PHE A 31 8.15 13.81 2.23
N MET A 32 7.82 12.87 1.33
CA MET A 32 7.49 13.20 -0.05
C MET A 32 6.24 14.09 -0.15
N CYS A 33 5.18 13.74 0.60
CA CYS A 33 3.97 14.56 0.66
C CYS A 33 4.27 15.98 1.18
N LEU A 34 5.12 16.10 2.20
CA LEU A 34 5.48 17.37 2.82
C LEU A 34 6.28 18.27 1.88
N ILE A 35 7.26 17.72 1.15
CA ILE A 35 8.01 18.45 0.11
C ILE A 35 7.06 18.98 -0.97
N LEU A 36 6.11 18.15 -1.40
CA LEU A 36 5.20 18.47 -2.48
C LEU A 36 4.07 19.43 -2.07
N MET A 37 3.70 19.45 -0.78
CA MET A 37 2.80 20.46 -0.22
C MET A 37 3.46 21.84 -0.07
N ILE A 38 4.76 21.92 0.19
CA ILE A 38 5.47 23.20 0.39
C ILE A 38 5.65 23.92 -0.94
N ALA A 39 5.93 23.21 -2.03
CA ALA A 39 6.23 23.82 -3.33
C ALA A 39 5.58 23.09 -4.52
N PRO A 40 4.25 22.93 -4.55
CA PRO A 40 3.56 22.26 -5.65
C PRO A 40 3.80 22.99 -6.99
N GLU A 41 3.75 24.33 -6.97
CA GLU A 41 3.98 25.16 -8.16
C GLU A 41 5.39 25.03 -8.72
N MET A 42 6.40 24.79 -7.87
CA MET A 42 7.78 24.63 -8.31
C MET A 42 7.94 23.35 -9.13
N VAL A 43 7.28 22.26 -8.71
CA VAL A 43 7.25 21.01 -9.45
C VAL A 43 6.49 21.15 -10.77
N VAL A 44 5.36 21.86 -10.77
CA VAL A 44 4.59 22.10 -12.00
C VAL A 44 5.39 22.95 -13.00
N LYS A 45 6.07 24.01 -12.52
CA LYS A 45 6.88 24.90 -13.35
C LYS A 45 8.07 24.21 -14.05
N ILE A 46 8.54 23.08 -13.51
CA ILE A 46 9.58 22.26 -14.18
C ILE A 46 9.02 21.61 -15.46
N PHE A 47 7.72 21.29 -15.50
CA PHE A 47 7.09 20.61 -16.63
C PHE A 47 6.35 21.55 -17.56
N ASN A 48 5.75 22.64 -17.04
CA ASN A 48 5.01 23.59 -17.86
C ASN A 48 4.92 24.99 -17.20
N ASN A 49 5.00 26.05 -18.01
CA ASN A 49 4.94 27.45 -17.55
C ASN A 49 3.64 28.17 -17.92
N ASP A 50 2.67 27.48 -18.52
CA ASP A 50 1.39 28.09 -18.90
C ASP A 50 0.53 28.40 -17.64
N PRO A 51 0.13 29.66 -17.39
CA PRO A 51 -0.62 30.06 -16.19
C PRO A 51 -1.94 29.31 -16.01
N SER A 52 -2.61 29.01 -17.13
CA SER A 52 -3.90 28.31 -17.17
C SER A 52 -3.79 26.86 -16.67
N LEU A 53 -2.68 26.19 -17.00
CA LEU A 53 -2.38 24.83 -16.54
C LEU A 53 -1.90 24.81 -15.09
N LEU A 54 -1.23 25.88 -14.64
CA LEU A 54 -0.71 26.01 -13.29
C LEU A 54 -1.83 25.98 -12.23
N GLU A 55 -2.93 26.66 -12.49
CA GLU A 55 -4.07 26.75 -11.56
C GLU A 55 -4.80 25.40 -11.42
N ILE A 56 -5.07 24.73 -12.54
CA ILE A 56 -5.69 23.39 -12.57
C ILE A 56 -4.78 22.35 -11.92
N THR A 57 -3.48 22.39 -12.24
CA THR A 57 -2.53 21.41 -11.76
C THR A 57 -2.25 21.58 -10.27
N SER A 58 -2.19 22.82 -9.77
CA SER A 58 -1.96 23.10 -8.34
C SER A 58 -3.10 22.57 -7.44
N TRP A 59 -4.35 22.65 -7.91
CA TRP A 59 -5.48 22.04 -7.21
C TRP A 59 -5.46 20.50 -7.29
N SER A 60 -5.21 19.95 -8.47
CA SER A 60 -5.16 18.49 -8.68
C SER A 60 -4.07 17.81 -7.85
N ILE A 61 -2.90 18.44 -7.78
CA ILE A 61 -1.76 18.00 -6.96
C ILE A 61 -2.17 17.81 -5.50
N LYS A 62 -2.93 18.74 -4.90
CA LYS A 62 -3.33 18.64 -3.49
C LYS A 62 -4.15 17.38 -3.22
N ILE A 63 -5.05 17.02 -4.13
CA ILE A 63 -5.88 15.80 -4.02
C ILE A 63 -5.05 14.54 -4.25
N TYR A 64 -4.15 14.55 -5.24
CA TYR A 64 -3.23 13.44 -5.47
C TYR A 64 -2.31 13.22 -4.25
N PHE A 65 -1.83 14.28 -3.60
CA PHE A 65 -0.97 14.17 -2.42
C PHE A 65 -1.70 13.66 -1.19
N ALA A 66 -2.98 13.99 -1.03
CA ALA A 66 -3.80 13.37 0.00
C ALA A 66 -3.89 11.83 -0.19
N GLY A 67 -3.94 11.36 -1.45
CA GLY A 67 -3.91 9.94 -1.79
C GLY A 67 -2.56 9.25 -1.56
N ILE A 68 -1.44 9.95 -1.77
CA ILE A 68 -0.08 9.42 -1.65
C ILE A 68 0.25 8.90 -0.25
N PHE A 69 -0.28 9.54 0.80
CA PHE A 69 -0.07 9.07 2.16
C PHE A 69 -0.66 7.67 2.36
N ILE A 70 -1.87 7.46 1.84
CA ILE A 70 -2.61 6.21 1.91
C ILE A 70 -1.90 5.13 1.06
N PHE A 71 -1.31 5.51 -0.08
CA PHE A 71 -0.50 4.62 -0.92
C PHE A 71 0.72 4.00 -0.17
N GLY A 72 1.34 4.74 0.75
CA GLY A 72 2.47 4.25 1.54
C GLY A 72 2.16 3.00 2.35
N ILE A 73 0.98 2.95 2.98
CA ILE A 73 0.50 1.77 3.72
C ILE A 73 0.34 0.58 2.78
N GLN A 74 -0.24 0.80 1.60
CA GLN A 74 -0.47 -0.26 0.62
C GLN A 74 0.85 -0.84 0.09
N ALA A 75 1.83 0.01 -0.20
CA ALA A 75 3.17 -0.41 -0.63
C ALA A 75 3.89 -1.23 0.46
N ALA A 76 3.76 -0.84 1.73
CA ALA A 76 4.28 -1.59 2.87
C ALA A 76 3.66 -2.99 2.98
N CYS A 77 2.33 -3.08 2.83
CA CYS A 77 1.61 -4.36 2.86
C CYS A 77 2.07 -5.27 1.72
N GLN A 78 2.12 -4.78 0.48
CA GLN A 78 2.53 -5.58 -0.68
C GLN A 78 3.96 -6.09 -0.56
N SER A 79 4.90 -5.22 -0.18
CA SER A 79 6.30 -5.61 0.03
C SER A 79 6.44 -6.64 1.16
N THR A 80 5.62 -6.54 2.21
CA THR A 80 5.55 -7.55 3.28
C THR A 80 5.01 -8.89 2.79
N PHE A 81 3.90 -8.90 2.04
CA PHE A 81 3.33 -10.14 1.48
C PHE A 81 4.31 -10.87 0.57
N LEU A 82 5.01 -10.10 -0.28
CA LEU A 82 6.05 -10.63 -1.14
C LEU A 82 7.19 -11.23 -0.32
N ALA A 83 7.62 -10.57 0.76
CA ALA A 83 8.68 -11.07 1.62
C ALA A 83 8.27 -12.30 2.45
N LEU A 84 6.99 -12.49 2.76
CA LEU A 84 6.48 -13.67 3.46
C LEU A 84 6.20 -14.87 2.52
N GLY A 85 6.58 -14.77 1.25
CA GLY A 85 6.37 -15.84 0.25
C GLY A 85 4.93 -15.93 -0.26
N GLN A 86 4.06 -14.99 0.09
CA GLN A 86 2.67 -14.90 -0.38
C GLN A 86 2.57 -14.03 -1.64
N ALA A 87 3.47 -14.28 -2.59
CA ALA A 87 3.58 -13.52 -3.83
C ALA A 87 2.26 -13.53 -4.63
N LYS A 88 1.49 -14.63 -4.57
CA LYS A 88 0.18 -14.75 -5.22
C LYS A 88 -0.83 -13.71 -4.71
N ILE A 89 -0.90 -13.51 -3.39
CA ILE A 89 -1.79 -12.52 -2.76
C ILE A 89 -1.32 -11.11 -3.12
N SER A 90 0.00 -10.85 -3.01
CA SER A 90 0.57 -9.55 -3.41
C SER A 90 0.28 -9.21 -4.88
N LEU A 91 0.43 -10.20 -5.77
CA LEU A 91 0.17 -10.07 -7.21
C LEU A 91 -1.31 -9.83 -7.49
N PHE A 92 -2.20 -10.59 -6.84
CA PHE A 92 -3.64 -10.39 -6.96
C PHE A 92 -4.05 -8.97 -6.53
N LEU A 93 -3.54 -8.48 -5.40
CA LEU A 93 -3.79 -7.09 -4.95
C LEU A 93 -3.23 -6.04 -5.92
N ALA A 94 -2.07 -6.30 -6.53
CA ALA A 94 -1.47 -5.38 -7.51
C ALA A 94 -2.30 -5.30 -8.79
N LEU A 95 -2.79 -6.46 -9.27
CA LEU A 95 -3.64 -6.54 -10.45
C LEU A 95 -5.04 -5.99 -10.18
N LEU A 96 -5.60 -6.21 -8.99
CA LEU A 96 -6.89 -5.64 -8.59
C LEU A 96 -6.86 -4.11 -8.69
N ARG A 97 -5.76 -3.48 -8.23
CA ARG A 97 -5.58 -2.01 -8.29
C ARG A 97 -5.63 -1.48 -9.73
N LYS A 98 -4.81 -2.02 -10.65
CA LYS A 98 -4.68 -1.46 -12.01
C LYS A 98 -5.67 -2.01 -13.03
N ILE A 99 -6.14 -3.26 -12.90
CA ILE A 99 -6.96 -3.91 -13.92
C ILE A 99 -8.44 -3.93 -13.53
N ILE A 100 -8.75 -4.24 -12.27
CA ILE A 100 -10.16 -4.43 -11.86
C ILE A 100 -10.78 -3.10 -11.42
N LEU A 101 -10.02 -2.21 -10.79
CA LEU A 101 -10.52 -0.90 -10.39
C LEU A 101 -10.29 0.19 -11.44
N LEU A 102 -9.04 0.39 -11.88
CA LEU A 102 -8.71 1.55 -12.71
C LEU A 102 -9.32 1.49 -14.12
N VAL A 103 -9.29 0.33 -14.79
CA VAL A 103 -9.82 0.16 -16.16
C VAL A 103 -11.31 0.53 -16.28
N PRO A 104 -12.23 -0.01 -15.46
CA PRO A 104 -13.63 0.37 -15.54
C PRO A 104 -13.88 1.82 -15.09
N LEU A 105 -13.13 2.35 -14.12
CA LEU A 105 -13.28 3.75 -13.69
C LEU A 105 -12.92 4.74 -14.80
N ILE A 106 -11.86 4.46 -15.56
CA ILE A 106 -11.47 5.29 -16.71
C ILE A 106 -12.58 5.34 -17.78
N PHE A 107 -13.35 4.26 -17.94
CA PHE A 107 -14.46 4.23 -18.91
C PHE A 107 -15.76 4.83 -18.38
N ILE A 108 -16.05 4.69 -17.08
CA ILE A 108 -17.31 5.15 -16.46
C ILE A 108 -17.29 6.65 -16.15
N LEU A 109 -16.16 7.17 -15.66
CA LEU A 109 -16.10 8.54 -15.18
C LEU A 109 -16.28 9.64 -16.27
N PRO A 110 -15.80 9.49 -17.53
CA PRO A 110 -16.08 10.45 -18.59
C PRO A 110 -17.54 10.43 -19.09
N ILE A 111 -18.39 9.54 -18.56
CA ILE A 111 -19.85 9.52 -18.83
C ILE A 111 -20.60 10.40 -17.81
N ILE A 112 -20.03 10.66 -16.63
CA ILE A 112 -20.71 11.32 -15.50
C ILE A 112 -20.30 12.79 -15.36
N MET A 113 -19.10 13.17 -15.82
CA MET A 113 -18.59 14.55 -15.71
C MET A 113 -18.34 15.17 -17.09
N GLU A 114 -18.69 16.45 -17.23
CA GLU A 114 -18.50 17.24 -18.46
C GLU A 114 -17.01 17.46 -18.79
N GLU A 115 -16.16 17.59 -17.77
CA GLU A 115 -14.69 17.73 -17.88
C GLU A 115 -14.00 16.36 -17.82
N LYS A 116 -13.85 15.72 -19.00
CA LYS A 116 -13.26 14.38 -19.14
C LYS A 116 -11.84 14.27 -18.60
N LEU A 117 -11.04 15.34 -18.66
CA LEU A 117 -9.66 15.35 -18.16
C LEU A 117 -9.62 15.28 -16.63
N PHE A 118 -10.46 16.07 -15.98
CA PHE A 118 -10.56 16.15 -14.54
C PHE A 118 -11.15 14.89 -13.92
N ALA A 119 -12.13 14.28 -14.61
CA ALA A 119 -12.64 12.96 -14.27
C ALA A 119 -11.50 11.95 -14.19
N VAL A 120 -10.74 11.75 -15.26
CA VAL A 120 -9.64 10.76 -15.28
C VAL A 120 -8.61 11.04 -14.18
N LEU A 121 -8.29 12.32 -13.92
CA LEU A 121 -7.40 12.73 -12.83
C LEU A 121 -7.96 12.40 -11.43
N LEU A 122 -9.27 12.47 -11.21
CA LEU A 122 -9.89 12.06 -9.95
C LEU A 122 -10.07 10.54 -9.83
N ALA A 123 -10.17 9.82 -10.94
CA ALA A 123 -10.35 8.37 -10.95
C ALA A 123 -9.17 7.65 -10.26
N GLU A 124 -7.95 8.09 -10.54
CA GLU A 124 -6.73 7.50 -9.98
C GLU A 124 -6.69 7.52 -8.44
N PRO A 125 -6.81 8.66 -7.75
CA PRO A 125 -6.79 8.70 -6.30
C PRO A 125 -7.98 7.95 -5.67
N VAL A 126 -9.16 7.96 -6.30
CA VAL A 126 -10.32 7.19 -5.83
C VAL A 126 -10.05 5.67 -5.92
N ALA A 127 -9.48 5.22 -7.04
CA ALA A 127 -9.06 3.83 -7.23
C ALA A 127 -7.97 3.42 -6.22
N ASP A 128 -7.01 4.30 -5.95
CA ASP A 128 -5.96 4.04 -4.97
C ASP A 128 -6.53 3.95 -3.55
N VAL A 129 -7.39 4.89 -3.12
CA VAL A 129 -8.02 4.85 -1.78
C VAL A 129 -8.79 3.55 -1.57
N THR A 130 -9.62 3.17 -2.54
CA THR A 130 -10.40 1.92 -2.46
C THR A 130 -9.50 0.68 -2.48
N ALA A 131 -8.44 0.67 -3.27
CA ALA A 131 -7.46 -0.42 -3.27
C ALA A 131 -6.70 -0.51 -1.93
N VAL A 132 -6.37 0.61 -1.30
CA VAL A 132 -5.73 0.63 0.03
C VAL A 132 -6.67 0.09 1.09
N LEU A 133 -7.95 0.46 1.06
CA LEU A 133 -8.95 -0.08 1.99
C LEU A 133 -9.03 -1.61 1.88
N ILE A 134 -9.15 -2.14 0.65
CA ILE A 134 -9.17 -3.58 0.39
C ILE A 134 -7.88 -4.25 0.86
N THR A 135 -6.73 -3.62 0.58
CA THR A 135 -5.42 -4.14 1.00
C THR A 135 -5.27 -4.15 2.51
N SER A 136 -5.74 -3.11 3.20
CA SER A 136 -5.68 -2.98 4.65
C SER A 136 -6.55 -4.04 5.34
N ILE A 137 -7.75 -4.30 4.79
CA ILE A 137 -8.63 -5.39 5.25
C ILE A 137 -7.94 -6.73 5.02
N CYS A 138 -7.46 -7.00 3.81
CA CYS A 138 -6.79 -8.25 3.46
C CYS A 138 -5.55 -8.49 4.32
N PHE A 139 -4.77 -7.43 4.57
CA PHE A 139 -3.62 -7.45 5.45
C PHE A 139 -4.01 -7.78 6.88
N THR A 140 -5.06 -7.18 7.42
CA THR A 140 -5.53 -7.46 8.80
C THR A 140 -5.97 -8.92 8.96
N VAL A 141 -6.71 -9.46 7.99
CA VAL A 141 -7.13 -10.88 7.98
C VAL A 141 -5.90 -11.79 7.87
N PHE A 142 -4.99 -11.48 6.95
CA PHE A 142 -3.78 -12.27 6.76
C PHE A 142 -2.86 -12.23 7.97
N TYR A 143 -2.68 -11.07 8.57
CA TYR A 143 -1.84 -10.88 9.75
C TYR A 143 -2.38 -11.71 10.92
N LYS A 144 -3.69 -11.66 11.18
CA LYS A 144 -4.34 -12.52 12.20
C LYS A 144 -4.18 -14.01 11.89
N LYS A 145 -4.41 -14.43 10.65
CA LYS A 145 -4.31 -15.84 10.25
C LYS A 145 -2.87 -16.35 10.35
N THR A 146 -1.90 -15.59 9.85
CA THR A 146 -0.49 -15.96 9.82
C THR A 146 0.11 -15.96 11.22
N LEU A 147 -0.20 -14.97 12.06
CA LEU A 147 0.20 -15.00 13.47
C LEU A 147 -0.39 -16.19 14.22
N ASN A 148 -1.69 -16.46 14.09
CA ASN A 148 -2.32 -17.60 14.77
C ASN A 148 -1.75 -18.95 14.31
N VAL A 149 -1.44 -19.10 13.01
CA VAL A 149 -0.84 -20.33 12.49
C VAL A 149 0.60 -20.51 13.00
N MET A 150 1.37 -19.42 13.05
CA MET A 150 2.76 -19.47 13.53
C MET A 150 2.83 -19.77 15.03
N ASP A 151 1.97 -19.15 15.83
CA ASP A 151 1.85 -19.36 17.28
C ASP A 151 1.42 -20.81 17.61
N LYS A 152 0.51 -21.37 16.81
CA LYS A 152 0.07 -22.77 16.94
C LYS A 152 1.16 -23.77 16.56
N ASN A 153 2.01 -23.42 15.59
CA ASN A 153 3.14 -24.26 15.19
C ASN A 153 4.25 -24.24 16.25
N GLU A 154 4.59 -23.07 16.79
CA GLU A 154 5.59 -22.93 17.87
C GLU A 154 5.18 -23.75 19.11
N ASN A 155 3.93 -23.63 19.56
CA ASN A 155 3.40 -24.44 20.66
C ASN A 155 3.45 -25.95 20.38
N LYS A 156 3.18 -26.38 19.14
CA LYS A 156 3.32 -27.79 18.75
C LYS A 156 4.76 -28.29 18.76
N PHE A 157 5.74 -27.47 18.40
CA PHE A 157 7.16 -27.87 18.49
C PHE A 157 7.57 -28.04 19.96
N VAL A 158 7.19 -27.09 20.82
CA VAL A 158 7.48 -27.16 22.27
C VAL A 158 6.76 -28.35 22.93
N GLU A 159 5.55 -28.69 22.50
CA GLU A 159 4.79 -29.82 23.04
C GLU A 159 5.35 -31.17 22.56
N ASN A 160 5.84 -31.26 21.33
CA ASN A 160 6.50 -32.46 20.79
C ASN A 160 7.94 -32.68 21.33
N GLU A 161 8.59 -31.62 21.83
CA GLU A 161 9.93 -31.72 22.47
C GLU A 161 9.87 -32.02 23.97
N LYS A 162 8.69 -32.02 24.60
CA LYS A 162 8.57 -32.55 25.97
C LYS A 162 8.73 -34.07 25.90
N PRO A 163 9.83 -34.65 26.43
CA PRO A 163 9.96 -36.10 26.46
C PRO A 163 8.78 -36.66 27.24
N SER A 164 8.22 -37.76 26.75
CA SER A 164 7.26 -38.60 27.44
C SER A 164 7.91 -39.14 28.72
N ILE A 165 7.91 -38.33 29.78
CA ILE A 165 8.21 -38.77 31.13
C ILE A 165 6.91 -39.39 31.63
N ASN A 166 6.74 -40.68 31.35
CA ASN A 166 5.82 -41.58 32.03
C ASN A 166 6.49 -42.93 32.17
#